data_AF-A0AAW2NMK5-F1
#
_entry.id   AF-A0AAW2NMK5-F1
#
_cell.length_a   1.000
_cell.length_b   1.000
_cell.length_c   1.000
_cell.angle_alpha   90.00
_cell.angle_beta   90.00
_cell.angle_gamma   90.00
#
_symmetry.space_group_name_H-M   'P 1'
#
loop_
_entity.id
_entity.type
_entity.pdbx_description
1 polymer ?
#
loop_
_entity_poly.entity_id
_entity_poly.type
_entity_poly.pdbx_seq_one_letter_code
_entity_poly.pdbx_strand_id
1 'polypeptide(L)'
;MTLPMQPRFNIPLGQTVSVSVLVGRKDSKKVACIINKSVFDYIDRSTYRALAFDYLDFSPAHPFVSGIRAWISLLFMDHGNEGVIDVFGIELDFCDAANSEDQVLWLLDMLDWK
;
A
#
# COMPACT_ATOMS: atom_id res chain seq x y z
N MET A 1 0.24 -5.73 7.67
CA MET A 1 -0.02 -6.83 6.72
C MET A 1 1.05 -6.80 5.64
N THR A 2 1.73 -7.91 5.35
CA THR A 2 2.75 -7.98 4.30
C THR A 2 2.29 -8.91 3.19
N LEU A 3 2.33 -8.42 1.95
CA LEU A 3 1.86 -9.12 0.77
C LEU A 3 3.03 -9.34 -0.19
N PRO A 4 3.39 -10.60 -0.53
CA PRO A 4 4.39 -10.85 -1.56
C PRO A 4 3.84 -10.41 -2.91
N MET A 5 4.67 -9.78 -3.73
CA MET A 5 4.26 -9.33 -5.06
C MET A 5 4.72 -10.31 -6.15
N GLN A 6 3.78 -10.68 -7.02
CA GLN A 6 4.04 -11.43 -8.25
C GLN A 6 3.20 -10.87 -9.42
N PRO A 7 3.81 -10.55 -10.58
CA PRO A 7 5.25 -10.56 -10.86
C PRO A 7 5.98 -9.45 -10.08
N ARG A 8 7.29 -9.61 -9.84
CA ARG A 8 8.14 -8.52 -9.32
C ARG A 8 8.32 -7.44 -10.38
N PHE A 9 8.71 -6.25 -9.96
CA PHE A 9 8.96 -5.14 -10.89
C PHE A 9 10.15 -4.29 -10.47
N ASN A 10 10.73 -3.62 -11.46
CA ASN A 10 11.92 -2.80 -11.29
C ASN A 10 11.55 -1.32 -11.28
N ILE A 11 12.12 -0.58 -10.33
CA ILE A 11 11.99 0.88 -10.23
C ILE A 11 13.35 1.52 -10.54
N PRO A 12 13.44 2.45 -11.50
CA PRO A 12 14.64 3.25 -11.71
C PRO A 12 14.90 4.17 -10.51
N LEU A 13 16.15 4.18 -10.04
CA LEU A 13 16.62 5.10 -9.00
C LEU A 13 16.56 6.56 -9.50
N GLY A 14 16.12 7.46 -8.62
CA GLY A 14 16.02 8.89 -8.90
C GLY A 14 14.76 9.32 -9.65
N GLN A 15 13.84 8.40 -9.93
CA GLN A 15 12.50 8.73 -10.43
C GLN A 15 11.48 8.77 -9.30
N THR A 16 10.56 9.73 -9.40
CA THR A 16 9.37 9.77 -8.54
C THR A 16 8.41 8.67 -8.97
N VAL A 17 8.10 7.76 -8.06
CA VAL A 17 7.12 6.70 -8.28
C VAL A 17 5.86 7.00 -7.47
N SER A 18 4.71 6.92 -8.14
CA SER A 18 3.41 6.93 -7.50
C SER A 18 2.78 5.55 -7.59
N VAL A 19 2.26 5.02 -6.50
CA VAL A 19 1.58 3.70 -6.47
C VAL A 19 0.14 3.87 -6.01
N SER A 20 -0.76 3.15 -6.68
CA SER A 20 -2.11 2.88 -6.17
C SER A 20 -2.20 1.42 -5.74
N VAL A 21 -2.82 1.18 -4.59
CA VAL A 21 -3.07 -0.17 -4.08
C VAL A 21 -4.56 -0.42 -4.14
N LEU A 22 -4.93 -1.50 -4.82
CA LEU A 22 -6.32 -1.96 -4.95
C LEU A 22 -6.47 -3.33 -4.33
N VAL A 23 -7.64 -3.57 -3.74
CA VAL A 23 -8.02 -4.86 -3.17
C VAL A 23 -9.25 -5.39 -3.90
N GLY A 24 -9.18 -6.66 -4.31
CA GLY A 24 -10.28 -7.37 -4.94
C GLY A 24 -10.95 -8.34 -3.97
N ARG A 25 -12.28 -8.32 -3.95
CA ARG A 25 -13.09 -9.26 -3.19
C ARG A 25 -13.40 -10.50 -4.02
N LYS A 26 -13.03 -11.67 -3.49
CA LYS A 26 -13.26 -12.96 -4.16
C LYS A 26 -14.74 -13.34 -4.24
N ASP A 27 -15.53 -12.95 -3.22
CA ASP A 27 -16.95 -13.31 -3.08
C ASP A 27 -17.86 -12.54 -4.05
N SER A 28 -17.53 -11.28 -4.35
CA SER A 28 -18.41 -10.34 -5.04
C SER A 28 -17.83 -9.78 -6.33
N LYS A 29 -16.58 -10.16 -6.69
CA LYS A 29 -15.82 -9.60 -7.82
C LYS A 29 -15.71 -8.06 -7.79
N LYS A 30 -15.90 -7.46 -6.63
CA LYS A 30 -15.76 -6.02 -6.43
C LYS A 30 -14.31 -5.65 -6.19
N VAL A 31 -13.97 -4.40 -6.51
CA VAL A 31 -12.66 -3.83 -6.24
C VAL A 31 -12.84 -2.55 -5.44
N ALA A 32 -11.98 -2.36 -4.44
CA ALA A 32 -11.85 -1.11 -3.71
C ALA A 32 -10.41 -0.59 -3.80
N CYS A 33 -10.26 0.71 -3.78
CA CYS A 33 -8.96 1.36 -3.69
C CYS A 33 -8.62 1.55 -2.21
N ILE A 34 -7.45 1.05 -1.78
CA ILE A 34 -6.94 1.31 -0.43
C ILE A 34 -6.20 2.64 -0.44
N ILE A 35 -5.33 2.84 -1.44
CA ILE A 35 -4.46 4.01 -1.58
C ILE A 35 -4.39 4.43 -3.04
N ASN A 36 -4.42 5.73 -3.31
CA ASN A 36 -4.56 6.27 -4.66
C ASN A 36 -3.41 7.23 -5.02
N LYS A 37 -2.46 6.74 -5.82
CA LYS A 37 -1.32 7.52 -6.36
C LYS A 37 -0.45 8.14 -5.26
N SER A 38 -0.24 7.42 -4.17
CA SER A 38 0.69 7.85 -3.12
C SER A 38 2.12 7.85 -3.65
N VAL A 39 2.83 8.95 -3.39
CA VAL A 39 4.16 9.21 -3.92
C VAL A 39 5.22 8.71 -2.94
N PHE A 40 6.13 7.88 -3.43
CA PHE A 40 7.28 7.38 -2.67
C PHE A 40 8.44 8.36 -2.83
N ASP A 41 8.49 9.35 -1.94
CA ASP A 41 9.55 10.35 -1.89
C ASP A 41 10.72 9.95 -0.95
N TYR A 42 10.44 9.07 0.02
CA TYR A 42 11.43 8.56 0.96
C TYR A 42 11.82 7.10 0.66
N ILE A 43 13.09 6.91 0.30
CA ILE A 43 13.69 5.59 0.04
C ILE A 43 14.82 5.37 1.04
N ASP A 44 14.62 4.42 1.96
CA ASP A 44 15.64 3.99 2.92
C ASP A 44 16.33 2.71 2.43
N ARG A 45 17.56 2.88 1.94
CA ARG A 45 18.38 1.75 1.46
C ARG A 45 18.96 0.91 2.59
N SER A 46 19.06 1.43 3.82
CA SER A 46 19.59 0.67 4.95
C SER A 46 18.60 -0.40 5.42
N THR A 47 17.31 -0.13 5.26
CA THR A 47 16.21 -1.05 5.59
C THR A 47 15.56 -1.68 4.36
N TYR A 48 16.06 -1.36 3.15
CA TYR A 48 15.55 -1.84 1.86
C TYR A 48 14.06 -1.58 1.65
N ARG A 49 13.62 -0.37 2.00
CA ARG A 49 12.22 0.04 2.04
C ARG A 49 12.01 1.41 1.43
N ALA A 50 11.01 1.55 0.57
CA ALA A 50 10.47 2.85 0.20
C ALA A 50 9.14 3.03 0.95
N LEU A 51 8.92 4.19 1.56
CA LEU A 51 7.75 4.45 2.38
C LEU A 51 6.92 5.56 1.78
N ALA A 52 5.60 5.41 1.87
CA ALA A 52 4.65 6.46 1.61
C ALA A 52 3.48 6.34 2.59
N PHE A 53 2.82 7.46 2.87
CA PHE A 53 1.60 7.47 3.67
C PHE A 53 0.48 8.07 2.84
N ASP A 54 -0.74 7.60 3.09
CA ASP A 54 -1.93 8.18 2.53
C ASP A 54 -3.13 7.96 3.45
N TYR A 55 -4.23 8.63 3.16
CA TYR A 55 -5.49 8.46 3.85
C TYR A 55 -6.36 7.43 3.14
N LEU A 56 -7.05 6.59 3.92
CA LEU A 56 -8.05 5.69 3.38
C LEU A 56 -9.26 6.47 2.87
N ASP A 57 -9.72 6.10 1.68
CA ASP A 57 -10.95 6.63 1.10
C ASP A 57 -12.11 5.66 1.35
N PHE A 58 -12.97 6.04 2.30
CA PHE A 58 -14.11 5.22 2.70
C PHE A 58 -15.34 5.47 1.84
N SER A 59 -16.22 4.48 1.77
CA SER A 59 -17.48 4.62 1.06
C SER A 59 -18.30 5.78 1.63
N PRO A 60 -19.03 6.54 0.79
CA PRO A 60 -19.99 7.54 1.26
C PRO A 60 -21.06 7.00 2.22
N ALA A 61 -21.25 5.68 2.28
CA ALA A 61 -22.08 4.99 3.27
C ALA A 61 -21.55 5.13 4.72
N HIS A 62 -20.28 5.48 4.90
CA HIS A 62 -19.61 5.66 6.20
C HIS A 62 -19.11 7.10 6.40
N PRO A 63 -19.99 8.13 6.33
CA PRO A 63 -19.59 9.54 6.24
C PRO A 63 -18.89 10.09 7.48
N PHE A 64 -18.96 9.38 8.61
CA PHE A 64 -18.32 9.78 9.87
C PHE A 64 -16.93 9.13 10.07
N VAL A 65 -16.51 8.26 9.15
CA VAL A 65 -15.19 7.63 9.20
C VAL A 65 -14.28 8.40 8.23
N SER A 66 -13.33 9.14 8.78
CA SER A 66 -12.35 9.91 8.00
C SER A 66 -11.04 10.03 8.76
N GLY A 67 -9.97 10.39 8.07
CA GLY A 67 -8.68 10.67 8.70
C GLY A 67 -7.89 9.43 9.14
N ILE A 68 -8.32 8.22 8.77
CA ILE A 68 -7.54 7.00 8.98
C ILE A 68 -6.39 6.99 7.97
N ARG A 69 -5.18 6.92 8.49
CA ARG A 69 -3.95 6.85 7.71
C ARG A 69 -3.53 5.39 7.54
N ALA A 70 -2.96 5.09 6.38
CA ALA A 70 -2.24 3.86 6.15
C ALA A 70 -0.83 4.19 5.62
N TRP A 71 0.13 3.39 6.03
CA TRP A 71 1.47 3.39 5.50
C TRP A 71 1.61 2.26 4.49
N ILE A 72 2.25 2.58 3.38
CA ILE A 72 2.67 1.59 2.41
C ILE A 72 4.20 1.55 2.43
N SER A 73 4.75 0.35 2.49
CA SER A 73 6.16 0.11 2.23
C SER A 73 6.32 -0.74 0.98
N LEU A 74 7.12 -0.28 0.02
CA LEU A 74 7.64 -1.15 -1.03
C LEU A 74 8.89 -1.82 -0.49
N LEU A 75 8.86 -3.15 -0.42
CA LEU A 75 9.97 -3.98 0.00
C LEU A 75 10.80 -4.33 -1.22
N PHE A 76 12.10 -4.02 -1.17
CA PHE A 76 12.96 -4.20 -2.33
C PHE A 76 14.29 -4.87 -2.01
N MET A 77 15.00 -5.27 -3.05
CA MET A 77 16.39 -5.68 -2.99
C MET A 77 17.23 -4.76 -3.86
N ASP A 78 18.39 -4.35 -3.36
CA ASP A 78 19.40 -3.66 -4.15
C ASP A 78 20.44 -4.70 -4.60
N HIS A 79 20.44 -5.00 -5.91
CA HIS A 79 21.35 -5.99 -6.50
C HIS A 79 22.73 -5.39 -6.81
N GLY A 80 23.01 -4.17 -6.38
CA GLY A 80 24.27 -3.45 -6.67
C GLY A 80 24.41 -3.03 -8.13
N ASN A 81 23.38 -3.25 -8.95
CA ASN A 81 23.33 -2.81 -10.33
C ASN A 81 22.97 -1.32 -10.36
N GLU A 82 23.82 -0.50 -10.97
CA GLU A 82 23.76 0.96 -10.90
C GLU A 82 22.42 1.52 -11.42
N GLY A 83 21.48 1.74 -10.51
CA GLY A 83 20.30 2.53 -10.81
C GLY A 83 18.95 1.81 -10.84
N VAL A 84 18.85 0.53 -10.41
CA VAL A 84 17.57 -0.20 -10.42
C VAL A 84 17.29 -0.90 -9.10
N ILE A 85 16.08 -0.72 -8.58
CA ILE A 85 15.55 -1.37 -7.39
C ILE A 85 14.58 -2.49 -7.80
N ASP A 86 14.76 -3.72 -7.31
CA ASP A 86 13.85 -4.85 -7.52
C ASP A 86 12.83 -4.93 -6.38
N VAL A 87 11.57 -4.60 -6.65
CA VAL A 87 10.48 -4.64 -5.67
C VAL A 87 9.84 -6.02 -5.66
N PHE A 88 9.88 -6.67 -4.50
CA PHE A 88 9.38 -8.04 -4.31
C PHE A 88 8.14 -8.14 -3.43
N GLY A 89 7.78 -7.07 -2.72
CA GLY A 89 6.66 -7.10 -1.78
C GLY A 89 6.13 -5.73 -1.46
N ILE A 90 4.91 -5.72 -0.93
CA ILE A 90 4.25 -4.54 -0.41
C ILE A 90 3.87 -4.84 1.03
N GLU A 91 4.17 -3.91 1.93
CA GLU A 91 3.62 -3.92 3.27
C GLU A 91 2.60 -2.80 3.40
N LEU A 92 1.47 -3.12 4.01
CA LEU A 92 0.44 -2.18 4.40
C LEU A 92 0.33 -2.20 5.91
N ASP A 93 0.49 -1.04 6.51
CA ASP A 93 0.28 -0.83 7.94
C ASP A 93 -0.86 0.20 8.11
N PHE A 94 -1.85 -0.14 8.92
CA PHE A 94 -2.99 0.72 9.21
C PHE A 94 -2.76 1.55 10.48
N CYS A 95 -1.50 1.67 10.91
CA CYS A 95 -1.04 2.46 12.04
C CYS A 95 -1.89 2.17 13.29
N ASP A 96 -2.30 3.25 13.97
CA ASP A 96 -3.07 3.25 15.21
C ASP A 96 -4.52 2.75 15.03
N ALA A 97 -4.97 2.50 13.80
CA ALA A 97 -6.38 2.19 13.51
C ALA A 97 -6.73 0.70 13.61
N ALA A 98 -5.76 -0.20 13.44
CA ALA A 98 -5.99 -1.64 13.55
C ALA A 98 -4.78 -2.38 14.14
N ASN A 99 -5.03 -3.15 15.20
CA ASN A 99 -4.02 -3.94 15.92
C ASN A 99 -4.19 -5.46 15.72
N SER A 100 -5.18 -5.88 14.94
CA SER A 100 -5.42 -7.30 14.62
C SER A 100 -5.88 -7.47 13.17
N GLU A 101 -5.76 -8.69 12.66
CA GLU A 101 -6.23 -9.04 11.31
C GLU A 101 -7.73 -8.73 11.14
N ASP A 102 -8.57 -9.09 12.11
CA ASP A 102 -10.01 -8.83 12.07
C ASP A 102 -10.32 -7.33 11.96
N GLN A 103 -9.59 -6.48 12.69
CA GLN A 103 -9.77 -5.03 12.61
C GLN A 103 -9.36 -4.49 11.24
N VAL A 104 -8.30 -5.04 10.63
CA VAL A 104 -7.93 -4.71 9.25
C VAL A 104 -9.04 -5.10 8.29
N LEU A 105 -9.63 -6.30 8.43
CA LEU A 105 -10.73 -6.73 7.58
C LEU A 105 -11.95 -5.81 7.71
N TRP A 106 -12.29 -5.37 8.92
CA TRP A 106 -13.38 -4.40 9.13
C TRP A 106 -13.08 -3.04 8.48
N LEU A 107 -11.84 -2.55 8.55
CA LEU A 107 -11.44 -1.33 7.83
C LEU A 107 -11.62 -1.49 6.32
N LEU A 108 -11.18 -2.62 5.76
CA LEU A 108 -11.31 -2.89 4.33
C LEU A 108 -12.77 -3.02 3.90
N ASP A 109 -13.65 -3.58 4.74
CA ASP A 109 -15.09 -3.69 4.46
C ASP A 109 -15.78 -2.33 4.30
N MET A 110 -15.26 -1.27 4.92
CA MET A 110 -15.82 0.10 4.84
C MET A 110 -15.36 0.88 3.60
N LEU A 111 -14.42 0.35 2.81
CA LEU A 111 -13.95 1.02 1.59
C LEU A 111 -15.05 1.14 0.53
N ASP A 112 -14.84 2.02 -0.45
CA ASP A 112 -15.77 2.20 -1.57
C ASP A 112 -15.67 1.04 -2.59
N TRP A 113 -16.36 -0.07 -2.32
CA TRP A 113 -16.39 -1.27 -3.15
C TRP A 113 -17.28 -1.10 -4.40
N LYS A 114 -16.67 -1.15 -5.58
CA LYS A 114 -17.31 -1.03 -6.90
C LYS A 114 -17.34 -2.35 -7.65
#